data_AF-A0A2G6GI63-F1
#
_entry.id   AF-A0A2G6GI63-F1
#
_cell.length_a   1.000
_cell.length_b   1.000
_cell.length_c   1.000
_cell.angle_alpha   90.00
_cell.angle_beta   90.00
_cell.angle_gamma   90.00
#
_symmetry.space_group_name_H-M   'P 1'
#
loop_
_entity.id
_entity.type
_entity.pdbx_description
1 polymer ?
#
loop_
_entity_poly.entity_id
_entity_poly.type
_entity_poly.pdbx_seq_one_letter_code
_entity_poly.pdbx_strand_id
1 'polypeptide(L)'
;MLPFVPVVADSLLICLLFWQLPYVGLRFWDSSGTQAAVLTAVFVIMCAGVILVRKLEARENGSNLTIPALLLDGRLHLISAIAFALLFVTLLAWQFGYFDAIFEANTLTLGEGEASALFVFAPGAWLAMAFLYVIFLVLKVTPTISMENGRYFWLASFALLAINLMQFTMTAQLMAWVQGQSLSGAWLWGLMFAGFALLFGPPRWIYLSKQPDWGGGLTSLVVWMLSAWLIIR
;
A
#
# COMPACT_ATOMS: atom_id res chain seq x y z
N MET A 1 26.89 -11.86 0.03
CA MET A 1 26.54 -10.85 -0.99
C MET A 1 25.02 -10.86 -1.17
N LEU A 2 24.28 -9.92 -0.58
CA LEU A 2 22.82 -9.78 -0.78
C LEU A 2 22.32 -8.32 -0.97
N PRO A 3 23.10 -7.33 -1.46
CA PRO A 3 22.63 -5.94 -1.54
C PRO A 3 21.61 -5.66 -2.68
N PHE A 4 21.08 -6.67 -3.38
CA PHE A 4 20.26 -6.46 -4.59
C PHE A 4 18.77 -6.79 -4.43
N VAL A 5 18.34 -7.35 -3.31
CA VAL A 5 16.92 -7.72 -3.10
C VAL A 5 15.95 -6.56 -3.33
N PRO A 6 16.12 -5.38 -2.70
CA PRO A 6 15.18 -4.28 -2.91
C PRO A 6 15.25 -3.73 -4.33
N VAL A 7 16.46 -3.62 -4.90
CA VAL A 7 16.66 -3.14 -6.27
C VAL A 7 15.95 -4.03 -7.29
N VAL A 8 16.03 -5.36 -7.15
CA VAL A 8 15.36 -6.31 -8.05
C VAL A 8 13.85 -6.22 -7.91
N ALA A 9 13.32 -6.20 -6.68
CA ALA A 9 11.88 -6.08 -6.44
C ALA A 9 11.31 -4.77 -6.99
N ASP A 10 12.06 -3.68 -6.84
CA ASP A 10 11.67 -2.34 -7.31
C ASP A 10 11.78 -2.22 -8.82
N SER A 11 12.82 -2.80 -9.43
CA SER A 11 12.96 -2.86 -10.89
C SER A 11 11.79 -3.61 -11.53
N LEU A 12 11.36 -4.73 -10.93
CA LEU A 12 10.20 -5.47 -11.39
C LEU A 12 8.92 -4.63 -11.29
N LEU A 13 8.74 -3.87 -10.20
CA LEU A 13 7.62 -2.94 -10.07
C LEU A 13 7.67 -1.84 -11.14
N ILE A 14 8.84 -1.25 -11.41
CA ILE A 14 9.00 -0.26 -12.48
C ILE A 14 8.59 -0.86 -13.83
N CYS A 15 9.04 -2.07 -14.15
CA CYS A 15 8.62 -2.76 -15.37
C CYS A 15 7.10 -2.96 -15.43
N LEU A 16 6.47 -3.37 -14.32
CA LEU A 16 5.01 -3.52 -14.25
C LEU A 16 4.28 -2.18 -14.41
N LEU A 17 4.80 -1.10 -13.81
CA LEU A 17 4.22 0.24 -13.90
C LEU A 17 4.22 0.75 -15.35
N PHE A 18 5.27 0.51 -16.13
CA PHE A 18 5.28 0.94 -17.54
C PHE A 18 4.47 0.02 -18.46
N TRP A 19 4.50 -1.30 -18.20
CA TRP A 19 3.87 -2.26 -19.09
C TRP A 19 2.39 -2.46 -18.80
N GLN A 20 2.04 -2.74 -17.54
CA GLN A 20 0.73 -3.27 -17.15
C GLN A 20 -0.20 -2.19 -16.59
N LEU A 21 0.33 -1.10 -16.04
CA LEU A 21 -0.49 -0.06 -15.41
C LEU A 21 -1.59 0.50 -16.32
N PRO A 22 -1.35 0.81 -17.63
CA PRO A 22 -2.40 1.34 -18.50
C PRO A 22 -3.57 0.36 -18.65
N TYR A 23 -3.28 -0.94 -18.78
CA TYR A 23 -4.30 -1.97 -18.95
C TYR A 23 -5.06 -2.26 -17.66
N VAL A 24 -4.34 -2.30 -16.54
CA VAL A 24 -4.93 -2.59 -15.22
C VAL A 24 -5.73 -1.40 -14.72
N GLY A 25 -5.24 -0.17 -14.89
CA GLY A 25 -5.93 1.05 -14.48
C GLY A 25 -7.30 1.20 -15.15
N LEU A 26 -7.41 0.93 -16.46
CA LEU A 26 -8.70 0.95 -17.16
C LEU A 26 -9.72 -0.01 -16.54
N ARG A 27 -9.29 -1.16 -16.00
CA ARG A 27 -10.18 -2.14 -15.35
C ARG A 27 -10.64 -1.71 -13.96
N PHE A 28 -9.91 -0.81 -13.31
CA PHE A 28 -10.25 -0.26 -12.00
C PHE A 28 -11.15 0.97 -12.09
N TRP A 29 -11.48 1.44 -13.30
CA TRP A 29 -12.46 2.50 -13.51
C TRP A 29 -13.87 2.04 -13.11
N ASP A 30 -14.29 0.87 -13.60
CA ASP A 30 -15.61 0.32 -13.32
C ASP A 30 -15.68 -0.23 -11.89
N SER A 31 -16.70 0.18 -11.14
CA SER A 31 -16.99 -0.40 -9.82
C SER A 31 -17.40 -1.87 -9.98
N SER A 32 -16.63 -2.77 -9.37
CA SER A 32 -16.89 -4.20 -9.47
C SER A 32 -16.44 -4.95 -8.22
N GLY A 33 -17.29 -5.86 -7.75
CA GLY A 33 -16.95 -6.80 -6.67
C GLY A 33 -15.69 -7.62 -6.96
N THR A 34 -15.39 -7.90 -8.23
CA THR A 34 -14.14 -8.58 -8.63
C THR A 34 -12.91 -7.73 -8.34
N GLN A 35 -12.97 -6.41 -8.62
CA GLN A 35 -11.86 -5.50 -8.34
C GLN A 35 -11.69 -5.28 -6.84
N ALA A 36 -12.79 -5.17 -6.09
CA ALA A 36 -12.75 -5.13 -4.63
C ALA A 36 -12.12 -6.41 -4.04
N ALA A 37 -12.43 -7.58 -4.59
CA ALA A 37 -11.83 -8.85 -4.19
C ALA A 37 -10.32 -8.89 -4.50
N VAL A 38 -9.90 -8.40 -5.67
CA VAL A 38 -8.47 -8.29 -6.03
C VAL A 38 -7.73 -7.36 -5.07
N LEU A 39 -8.25 -6.16 -4.80
CA LEU A 39 -7.66 -5.22 -3.83
C LEU A 39 -7.55 -5.84 -2.43
N THR A 40 -8.58 -6.54 -1.98
CA THR A 40 -8.59 -7.22 -0.69
C THR A 40 -7.56 -8.36 -0.64
N ALA A 41 -7.48 -9.18 -1.68
CA ALA A 41 -6.52 -10.27 -1.76
C ALA A 41 -5.07 -9.75 -1.75
N VAL A 42 -4.79 -8.69 -2.53
CA VAL A 42 -3.47 -8.06 -2.57
C VAL A 42 -3.13 -7.40 -1.23
N PHE A 43 -4.09 -6.78 -0.56
CA PHE A 43 -3.91 -6.24 0.78
C PHE A 43 -3.54 -7.32 1.81
N VAL A 44 -4.20 -8.48 1.78
CA VAL A 44 -3.85 -9.63 2.65
C VAL A 44 -2.43 -10.13 2.35
N ILE A 45 -2.06 -10.23 1.07
CA ILE A 45 -0.70 -10.61 0.65
C ILE A 45 0.33 -9.58 1.17
N MET A 46 0.04 -8.29 1.07
CA MET A 46 0.87 -7.23 1.62
C MET A 46 1.03 -7.37 3.13
N CYS A 47 -0.06 -7.59 3.87
CA CYS A 47 0.00 -7.78 5.33
C CYS A 47 0.92 -8.95 5.71
N ALA A 48 0.81 -10.07 4.98
CA ALA A 48 1.73 -11.20 5.15
C ALA A 48 3.18 -10.82 4.83
N GLY A 49 3.42 -10.04 3.76
CA GLY A 49 4.73 -9.48 3.43
C GLY A 49 5.30 -8.60 4.55
N VAL A 50 4.51 -7.68 5.10
CA VAL A 50 4.93 -6.82 6.23
C VAL A 50 5.29 -7.65 7.45
N ILE A 51 4.50 -8.68 7.79
CA ILE A 51 4.84 -9.62 8.88
C ILE A 51 6.18 -10.30 8.59
N LEU A 52 6.42 -10.75 7.35
CA LEU A 52 7.68 -11.38 6.97
C LEU A 52 8.87 -10.43 7.13
N VAL A 53 8.77 -9.18 6.66
CA VAL A 53 9.80 -8.14 6.90
C VAL A 53 10.08 -8.01 8.39
N ARG A 54 9.03 -7.97 9.22
CA ARG A 54 9.14 -7.84 10.68
C ARG A 54 9.75 -9.08 11.36
N LYS A 55 9.71 -10.26 10.74
CA LYS A 55 10.38 -11.49 11.21
C LYS A 55 11.86 -11.60 10.82
N LEU A 56 12.34 -10.82 9.85
CA LEU A 56 13.76 -10.83 9.44
C LEU A 56 14.68 -10.36 10.56
N GLU A 57 15.83 -10.99 10.73
CA GLU A 57 16.90 -10.48 11.60
C GLU A 57 17.65 -9.31 10.95
N ALA A 58 18.14 -8.41 11.80
CA ALA A 58 18.94 -7.26 11.40
C ALA A 58 20.39 -7.69 11.08
N ARG A 59 21.02 -6.98 10.14
CA ARG A 59 22.40 -7.24 9.74
C ARG A 59 23.38 -6.61 10.72
N GLU A 60 24.31 -7.40 11.26
CA GLU A 60 25.35 -6.88 12.17
C GLU A 60 26.33 -5.91 11.48
N ASN A 61 26.60 -6.09 10.18
CA ASN A 61 27.50 -5.25 9.37
C ASN A 61 26.78 -4.66 8.14
N GLY A 62 25.72 -3.87 8.40
CA GLY A 62 25.01 -3.11 7.36
C GLY A 62 25.81 -1.91 6.83
N SER A 63 25.39 -1.34 5.71
CA SER A 63 25.98 -0.07 5.23
C SER A 63 25.74 1.06 6.24
N ASN A 64 26.52 2.14 6.19
CA ASN A 64 26.39 3.31 7.06
C ASN A 64 25.10 4.14 6.82
N LEU A 65 24.09 3.60 6.14
CA LEU A 65 22.81 4.29 5.95
C LEU A 65 22.08 4.37 7.30
N THR A 66 22.14 5.54 7.92
CA THR A 66 21.39 5.84 9.14
C THR A 66 20.00 6.38 8.75
N ILE A 67 18.97 5.58 9.03
CA ILE A 67 17.59 6.06 8.87
C ILE A 67 17.31 7.04 10.03
N PRO A 68 16.80 8.25 9.74
CA PRO A 68 16.43 9.20 10.79
C PRO A 68 15.51 8.54 11.82
N ALA A 69 15.81 8.73 13.11
CA ALA A 69 15.03 8.13 14.21
C ALA A 69 13.54 8.49 14.14
N LEU A 70 13.22 9.68 13.60
CA LEU A 70 11.85 10.11 13.34
C LEU A 70 11.10 9.11 12.44
N LEU A 71 11.70 8.62 11.34
CA LEU A 71 11.03 7.71 10.41
C LEU A 71 10.78 6.32 10.98
N LEU A 72 11.45 5.97 12.08
CA LEU A 72 11.26 4.71 12.80
C LEU A 72 10.40 4.87 14.06
N ASP A 73 9.90 6.08 14.34
CA ASP A 73 9.04 6.34 15.49
C ASP A 73 7.74 5.53 15.37
N GLY A 74 7.39 4.83 16.45
CA GLY A 74 6.15 4.07 16.54
C GLY A 74 4.91 4.93 16.33
N ARG A 75 4.96 6.23 16.66
CA ARG A 75 3.84 7.16 16.40
C ARG A 75 3.62 7.38 14.92
N LEU A 76 4.69 7.59 14.14
CA LEU A 76 4.59 7.77 12.69
C LEU A 76 4.14 6.49 11.98
N HIS A 77 4.61 5.33 12.45
CA HIS A 77 4.09 4.04 11.99
C HIS A 77 2.59 3.86 12.28
N LEU A 78 2.12 4.33 13.44
CA LEU A 78 0.69 4.28 13.78
C LEU A 78 -0.14 5.23 12.90
N ILE A 79 0.32 6.47 12.72
CA ILE A 79 -0.38 7.48 11.90
C ILE A 79 -0.47 7.00 10.45
N SER A 80 0.65 6.51 9.89
CA SER A 80 0.67 5.96 8.54
C SER A 80 -0.19 4.71 8.40
N ALA A 81 -0.25 3.86 9.43
CA ALA A 81 -1.18 2.72 9.45
C ALA A 81 -2.62 3.18 9.35
N ILE A 82 -3.02 4.15 10.17
CA ILE A 82 -4.39 4.71 10.15
C ILE A 82 -4.68 5.35 8.80
N ALA A 83 -3.76 6.17 8.28
CA ALA A 83 -3.92 6.82 6.97
C ALA A 83 -4.07 5.80 5.83
N PHE A 84 -3.23 4.75 5.83
CA PHE A 84 -3.32 3.66 4.88
C PHE A 84 -4.66 2.96 4.94
N ALA A 85 -5.09 2.60 6.15
CA ALA A 85 -6.29 1.83 6.33
C ALA A 85 -7.54 2.63 5.96
N LEU A 86 -7.59 3.91 6.30
CA LEU A 86 -8.64 4.82 5.85
C LEU A 86 -8.68 4.91 4.33
N LEU A 87 -7.55 5.19 3.69
CA LEU A 87 -7.47 5.32 2.23
C LEU A 87 -7.84 4.01 1.52
N PHE A 88 -7.29 2.88 1.95
CA PHE A 88 -7.57 1.57 1.37
C PHE A 88 -9.05 1.23 1.42
N VAL A 89 -9.69 1.46 2.57
CA VAL A 89 -11.11 1.16 2.70
C VAL A 89 -11.98 2.15 1.92
N THR A 90 -11.57 3.41 1.78
CA THR A 90 -12.21 4.35 0.82
C THR A 90 -12.19 3.79 -0.60
N LEU A 91 -11.04 3.26 -1.04
CA LEU A 91 -10.91 2.66 -2.37
C LEU A 91 -11.75 1.39 -2.51
N LEU A 92 -11.87 0.56 -1.47
CA LEU A 92 -12.79 -0.57 -1.47
C LEU A 92 -14.26 -0.12 -1.57
N ALA A 93 -14.65 0.90 -0.80
CA ALA A 93 -16.00 1.45 -0.85
C ALA A 93 -16.34 1.97 -2.25
N TRP A 94 -15.39 2.65 -2.90
CA TRP A 94 -15.50 3.02 -4.31
C TRP A 94 -15.73 1.81 -5.20
N GLN A 95 -14.91 0.75 -5.06
CA GLN A 95 -15.05 -0.45 -5.89
C GLN A 95 -16.35 -1.23 -5.64
N PHE A 96 -16.95 -1.12 -4.47
CA PHE A 96 -18.28 -1.65 -4.20
C PHE A 96 -19.43 -0.78 -4.74
N GLY A 97 -19.13 0.37 -5.35
CA GLY A 97 -20.16 1.31 -5.83
C GLY A 97 -20.87 2.05 -4.69
N TYR A 98 -20.27 2.09 -3.49
CA TYR A 98 -20.89 2.72 -2.32
C TYR A 98 -21.20 4.20 -2.61
N PHE A 99 -20.23 4.94 -3.17
CA PHE A 99 -20.40 6.37 -3.44
C PHE A 99 -21.53 6.66 -4.44
N ASP A 100 -21.70 5.84 -5.46
CA ASP A 100 -22.84 5.98 -6.38
C ASP A 100 -24.16 5.68 -5.65
N ALA A 101 -24.18 4.61 -4.85
CA ALA A 101 -25.35 4.20 -4.09
C ALA A 101 -25.81 5.23 -3.06
N ILE A 102 -24.92 5.91 -2.32
CA ILE A 102 -25.33 6.93 -1.33
C ILE A 102 -25.91 8.20 -1.97
N PHE A 103 -25.55 8.55 -3.20
CA PHE A 103 -26.10 9.73 -3.88
C PHE A 103 -27.35 9.43 -4.72
N GLU A 104 -27.53 8.18 -5.16
CA GLU A 104 -28.73 7.72 -5.86
C GLU A 104 -29.82 7.16 -4.94
N ALA A 105 -29.46 6.80 -3.69
CA ALA A 105 -30.39 6.29 -2.68
C ALA A 105 -31.45 7.34 -2.32
N ASN A 106 -32.59 7.29 -3.00
CA ASN A 106 -33.78 8.00 -2.58
C ASN A 106 -34.42 7.26 -1.39
N THR A 107 -34.49 7.92 -0.24
CA THR A 107 -35.11 7.42 1.00
C THR A 107 -36.60 7.15 0.87
N LEU A 108 -37.24 7.61 -0.22
CA LEU A 108 -38.63 7.29 -0.56
C LEU A 108 -38.81 5.93 -1.25
N THR A 109 -37.73 5.33 -1.77
CA THR A 109 -37.76 4.04 -2.50
C THR A 109 -37.00 2.92 -1.80
N LEU A 110 -36.04 3.24 -0.94
CA LEU A 110 -35.33 2.28 -0.09
C LEU A 110 -36.08 2.13 1.25
N GLY A 111 -36.29 0.90 1.72
CA GLY A 111 -36.89 0.69 3.04
C GLY A 111 -36.03 1.31 4.15
N GLU A 112 -36.63 1.78 5.25
CA GLU A 112 -35.90 2.41 6.37
C GLU A 112 -34.76 1.51 6.92
N GLY A 113 -34.93 0.19 6.85
CA GLY A 113 -33.91 -0.80 7.20
C GLY A 113 -32.71 -0.84 6.24
N GLU A 114 -32.94 -0.68 4.93
CA GLU A 114 -31.88 -0.71 3.91
C GLU A 114 -31.11 0.61 3.89
N ALA A 115 -31.81 1.73 4.07
CA ALA A 115 -31.18 3.04 4.23
C ALA A 115 -30.32 3.08 5.51
N SER A 116 -30.84 2.60 6.64
CA SER A 116 -30.05 2.55 7.89
C SER A 116 -28.87 1.57 7.79
N ALA A 117 -29.01 0.45 7.08
CA ALA A 117 -27.89 -0.44 6.73
C ALA A 117 -26.78 0.31 5.98
N LEU A 118 -27.15 1.07 4.95
CA LEU A 118 -26.21 1.83 4.12
C LEU A 118 -25.52 2.96 4.91
N PHE A 119 -26.27 3.73 5.70
CA PHE A 119 -25.74 4.93 6.37
C PHE A 119 -25.06 4.67 7.71
N VAL A 120 -25.44 3.62 8.45
CA VAL A 120 -24.91 3.33 9.79
C VAL A 120 -23.87 2.22 9.76
N PHE A 121 -24.14 1.12 9.05
CA PHE A 121 -23.26 -0.04 9.07
C PHE A 121 -22.08 0.09 8.11
N ALA A 122 -22.22 0.84 7.00
CA ALA A 122 -21.10 1.03 6.07
C ALA A 122 -19.95 1.85 6.70
N PRO A 123 -20.17 2.98 7.39
CA PRO A 123 -19.09 3.67 8.11
C PRO A 123 -18.50 2.85 9.27
N GLY A 124 -19.33 2.04 9.95
CA GLY A 124 -18.87 1.14 11.00
C GLY A 124 -17.96 0.02 10.48
N ALA A 125 -18.36 -0.63 9.40
CA ALA A 125 -17.54 -1.62 8.69
C ALA A 125 -16.28 -0.98 8.10
N TRP A 126 -16.38 0.27 7.62
CA TRP A 126 -15.25 1.05 7.13
C TRP A 126 -14.19 1.23 8.21
N LEU A 127 -14.61 1.68 9.40
CA LEU A 127 -13.71 1.87 10.53
C LEU A 127 -13.14 0.54 11.06
N ALA A 128 -13.96 -0.52 11.14
CA ALA A 128 -13.54 -1.84 11.60
C ALA A 128 -12.48 -2.47 10.67
N MET A 129 -12.67 -2.38 9.35
CA MET A 129 -11.67 -2.82 8.37
C MET A 129 -10.40 -1.99 8.43
N ALA A 130 -10.52 -0.68 8.69
CA ALA A 130 -9.35 0.18 8.87
C ALA A 130 -8.51 -0.25 10.11
N PHE A 131 -9.15 -0.70 11.19
CA PHE A 131 -8.43 -1.18 12.37
C PHE A 131 -7.68 -2.50 12.17
N LEU A 132 -8.08 -3.37 11.23
CA LEU A 132 -7.37 -4.63 10.96
C LEU A 132 -5.90 -4.39 10.56
N TYR A 133 -5.63 -3.36 9.74
CA TYR A 133 -4.26 -3.03 9.34
C TYR A 133 -3.42 -2.54 10.52
N VAL A 134 -4.03 -1.73 11.40
CA VAL A 134 -3.39 -1.22 12.62
C VAL A 134 -2.98 -2.39 13.53
N ILE A 135 -3.82 -3.42 13.66
CA ILE A 135 -3.50 -4.61 14.45
C ILE A 135 -2.24 -5.29 13.91
N PHE A 136 -2.11 -5.48 12.60
CA PHE A 136 -0.93 -6.14 12.00
C PHE A 136 0.39 -5.37 12.20
N LEU A 137 0.34 -4.04 12.25
CA LEU A 137 1.52 -3.21 12.53
C LEU A 137 1.84 -3.11 14.04
N VAL A 138 0.83 -3.08 14.90
CA VAL A 138 1.00 -2.95 16.35
C VAL A 138 1.40 -4.27 17.03
N LEU A 139 0.99 -5.42 16.48
CA LEU A 139 1.34 -6.74 17.02
C LEU A 139 2.85 -6.86 17.20
N LYS A 140 3.34 -7.22 18.39
CA LYS A 140 4.78 -7.47 18.60
C LYS A 140 5.16 -8.75 17.86
N VAL A 141 6.01 -8.62 16.85
CA VAL A 141 6.53 -9.74 16.07
C VAL A 141 7.98 -9.98 16.48
N THR A 142 8.28 -11.18 16.95
CA THR A 142 9.65 -11.58 17.26
C THR A 142 10.42 -11.92 15.97
N PRO A 143 11.66 -11.41 15.83
CA PRO A 143 12.52 -11.82 14.72
C PRO A 143 12.84 -13.31 14.88
N THR A 144 12.65 -14.07 13.80
CA THR A 144 12.78 -15.55 13.78
C THR A 144 13.48 -16.07 12.52
N ILE A 145 13.75 -15.20 11.54
CA ILE A 145 14.37 -15.56 10.26
C ILE A 145 15.80 -15.03 10.26
N SER A 146 16.76 -15.93 10.49
CA SER A 146 18.18 -15.60 10.52
C SER A 146 18.80 -15.46 9.14
N MET A 147 19.84 -14.61 9.04
CA MET A 147 20.58 -14.40 7.78
C MET A 147 21.30 -15.66 7.28
N GLU A 148 21.68 -16.55 8.20
CA GLU A 148 22.35 -17.81 7.89
C GLU A 148 21.41 -18.81 7.20
N ASN A 149 20.10 -18.59 7.30
CA ASN A 149 19.12 -19.42 6.63
C ASN A 149 19.10 -19.13 5.12
N GLY A 150 19.34 -20.14 4.29
CA GLY A 150 19.26 -20.02 2.83
C GLY A 150 17.91 -19.53 2.28
N ARG A 151 16.84 -19.60 3.09
CA ARG A 151 15.51 -19.07 2.74
C ARG A 151 15.37 -17.56 2.95
N TYR A 152 16.32 -16.90 3.63
CA TYR A 152 16.26 -15.49 3.95
C TYR A 152 16.02 -14.63 2.70
N PHE A 153 16.81 -14.86 1.65
CA PHE A 153 16.73 -14.12 0.39
C PHE A 153 15.33 -14.19 -0.25
N TRP A 154 14.76 -15.39 -0.32
CA TRP A 154 13.45 -15.62 -0.92
C TRP A 154 12.32 -14.99 -0.11
N LEU A 155 12.39 -15.09 1.23
CA LEU A 155 11.39 -14.49 2.11
C LEU A 155 11.45 -12.96 2.08
N ALA A 156 12.65 -12.38 2.07
CA ALA A 156 12.84 -10.94 1.91
C ALA A 156 12.32 -10.45 0.55
N SER A 157 12.65 -11.16 -0.53
CA SER A 157 12.18 -10.83 -1.89
C SER A 157 10.66 -10.91 -1.99
N PHE A 158 10.06 -12.00 -1.49
CA PHE A 158 8.61 -12.16 -1.47
C PHE A 158 7.92 -11.06 -0.66
N ALA A 159 8.48 -10.69 0.49
CA ALA A 159 7.94 -9.64 1.33
C ALA A 159 7.94 -8.27 0.63
N LEU A 160 9.05 -7.90 -0.04
CA LEU A 160 9.12 -6.65 -0.81
C LEU A 160 8.23 -6.68 -2.05
N LEU A 161 8.15 -7.82 -2.75
CA LEU A 161 7.25 -8.01 -3.88
C LEU A 161 5.77 -7.87 -3.47
N ALA A 162 5.39 -8.38 -2.30
CA ALA A 162 4.04 -8.22 -1.75
C ALA A 162 3.70 -6.74 -1.48
N ILE A 163 4.65 -5.98 -0.93
CA ILE A 163 4.50 -4.53 -0.73
C ILE A 163 4.38 -3.81 -2.07
N ASN A 164 5.23 -4.16 -3.04
CA ASN A 164 5.20 -3.59 -4.39
C ASN A 164 3.93 -3.92 -5.17
N LEU A 165 3.39 -5.13 -4.99
CA LEU A 165 2.14 -5.53 -5.61
C LEU A 165 0.98 -4.66 -5.12
N MET A 166 0.92 -4.38 -3.82
CA MET A 166 -0.09 -3.48 -3.27
C MET A 166 0.10 -2.05 -3.75
N GLN A 167 1.34 -1.58 -3.82
CA GLN A 167 1.65 -0.27 -4.38
C GLN A 167 1.18 -0.18 -5.84
N PHE A 168 1.49 -1.17 -6.67
CA PHE A 168 1.04 -1.25 -8.05
C PHE A 168 -0.49 -1.17 -8.17
N THR A 169 -1.21 -1.97 -7.39
CA THR A 169 -2.69 -1.95 -7.44
C THR A 169 -3.27 -0.63 -6.94
N MET A 170 -2.69 0.00 -5.92
CA MET A 170 -3.13 1.33 -5.48
C MET A 170 -2.81 2.40 -6.52
N THR A 171 -1.66 2.33 -7.18
CA THR A 171 -1.32 3.22 -8.30
C THR A 171 -2.33 3.06 -9.43
N ALA A 172 -2.71 1.84 -9.79
CA ALA A 172 -3.72 1.59 -10.83
C ALA A 172 -5.09 2.19 -10.47
N GLN A 173 -5.55 1.96 -9.23
CA GLN A 173 -6.81 2.52 -8.74
C GLN A 173 -6.80 4.05 -8.71
N LEU A 174 -5.73 4.66 -8.19
CA LEU A 174 -5.62 6.11 -8.09
C LEU A 174 -5.45 6.75 -9.47
N MET A 175 -4.75 6.11 -10.41
CA MET A 175 -4.65 6.56 -11.79
C MET A 175 -6.03 6.61 -12.45
N ALA A 176 -6.82 5.54 -12.32
CA ALA A 176 -8.17 5.49 -12.86
C ALA A 176 -9.03 6.64 -12.31
N TRP A 177 -8.98 6.85 -10.99
CA TRP A 177 -9.74 7.90 -10.33
C TRP A 177 -9.29 9.32 -10.74
N VAL A 178 -7.99 9.61 -10.69
CA VAL A 178 -7.42 10.93 -11.03
C VAL A 178 -7.69 11.29 -12.49
N GLN A 179 -7.42 10.37 -13.41
CA GLN A 179 -7.59 10.60 -14.85
C GLN A 179 -9.06 10.78 -15.22
N GLY A 180 -9.97 9.98 -14.64
CA GLY A 180 -11.38 10.13 -14.94
C GLY A 180 -12.02 11.38 -14.34
N GLN A 181 -11.43 11.96 -13.29
CA GLN A 181 -11.80 13.29 -12.79
C GLN A 181 -11.07 14.43 -13.51
N SER A 182 -10.23 14.12 -14.51
CA SER A 182 -9.41 15.10 -15.26
C SER A 182 -8.55 15.99 -14.35
N LEU A 183 -8.14 15.47 -13.19
CA LEU A 183 -7.32 16.22 -12.23
C LEU A 183 -5.86 16.25 -12.72
N SER A 184 -5.27 17.44 -12.79
CA SER A 184 -3.88 17.62 -13.20
C SER A 184 -3.19 18.74 -12.44
N GLY A 185 -1.86 18.69 -12.41
CA GLY A 185 -1.02 19.76 -11.84
C GLY A 185 0.14 19.24 -11.01
N ALA A 186 1.19 20.07 -10.91
CA ALA A 186 2.40 19.72 -10.16
C ALA A 186 2.15 19.54 -8.65
N TRP A 187 1.15 20.23 -8.08
CA TRP A 187 0.74 20.07 -6.68
C TRP A 187 0.20 18.66 -6.41
N LEU A 188 -0.56 18.10 -7.35
CA LEU A 188 -1.11 16.75 -7.25
C LEU A 188 0.02 15.72 -7.26
N TRP A 189 1.09 15.96 -8.02
CA TRP A 189 2.27 15.10 -8.05
C TRP A 189 2.96 15.05 -6.70
N GLY A 190 3.17 16.22 -6.09
CA GLY A 190 3.72 16.33 -4.73
C GLY A 190 2.85 15.59 -3.71
N LEU A 191 1.52 15.73 -3.78
CA LEU A 191 0.59 15.04 -2.89
C LEU A 191 0.60 13.52 -3.09
N MET A 192 0.59 13.04 -4.33
CA MET A 192 0.64 11.60 -4.63
C MET A 192 1.97 11.00 -4.16
N PHE A 193 3.09 11.67 -4.41
CA PHE A 193 4.40 11.24 -3.92
C PHE A 193 4.44 11.19 -2.39
N ALA A 194 3.99 12.25 -1.71
CA ALA A 194 3.91 12.30 -0.25
C ALA A 194 2.97 11.21 0.29
N GLY A 195 1.86 10.94 -0.40
CA GLY A 195 0.94 9.84 -0.12
C GLY A 195 1.65 8.49 -0.19
N PHE A 196 2.31 8.16 -1.29
CA PHE A 196 3.05 6.89 -1.41
C PHE A 196 4.16 6.75 -0.36
N ALA A 197 4.90 7.83 -0.09
CA ALA A 197 5.92 7.84 0.95
C ALA A 197 5.31 7.61 2.35
N LEU A 198 4.15 8.20 2.65
CA LEU A 198 3.46 7.99 3.92
C LEU A 198 2.92 6.56 4.05
N LEU A 199 2.38 6.00 2.97
CA LEU A 199 1.68 4.72 2.96
C LEU A 199 2.62 3.52 2.89
N PHE A 200 3.61 3.58 2.01
CA PHE A 200 4.54 2.49 1.72
C PHE A 200 5.96 2.74 2.24
N GLY A 201 6.24 3.95 2.73
CA GLY A 201 7.47 4.25 3.45
C GLY A 201 7.65 3.41 4.72
N PRO A 202 6.69 3.33 5.65
CA PRO A 202 6.84 2.58 6.89
C PRO A 202 7.31 1.13 6.70
N PRO A 203 6.66 0.26 5.88
CA PRO A 203 7.15 -1.10 5.70
C PRO A 203 8.53 -1.14 5.03
N ARG A 204 8.87 -0.16 4.18
CA ARG A 204 10.19 -0.02 3.55
C ARG A 204 11.27 0.45 4.51
N TRP A 205 11.00 1.39 5.40
CA TRP A 205 11.93 1.85 6.41
C TRP A 205 12.18 0.77 7.47
N ILE A 206 11.16 -0.04 7.80
CA ILE A 206 11.34 -1.22 8.65
C ILE A 206 12.26 -2.24 7.98
N TYR A 207 12.14 -2.46 6.66
CA TYR A 207 13.08 -3.31 5.93
C TYR A 207 14.50 -2.74 5.94
N LEU A 208 14.66 -1.46 5.58
CA LEU A 208 15.96 -0.79 5.49
C LEU A 208 16.64 -0.65 6.85
N SER A 209 15.91 -0.57 7.97
CA SER A 209 16.52 -0.57 9.30
C SER A 209 17.14 -1.92 9.67
N LYS A 210 16.65 -3.02 9.07
CA LYS A 210 17.21 -4.37 9.23
C LYS A 210 18.32 -4.64 8.23
N GLN A 211 18.16 -4.14 7.01
CA GLN A 211 19.14 -4.24 5.94
C GLN A 211 19.43 -2.86 5.36
N PRO A 212 20.33 -2.09 5.99
CA PRO A 212 20.71 -0.76 5.49
C PRO A 212 21.38 -0.90 4.13
N ASP A 213 20.72 -0.38 3.09
CA ASP A 213 21.22 -0.37 1.72
C ASP A 213 20.79 0.90 1.00
N TRP A 214 21.78 1.65 0.49
CA TRP A 214 21.55 2.86 -0.30
C TRP A 214 20.80 2.56 -1.60
N GLY A 215 21.06 1.40 -2.22
CA GLY A 215 20.38 0.96 -3.43
C GLY A 215 18.87 0.88 -3.20
N GLY A 216 18.45 0.10 -2.19
CA GLY A 216 17.04 -0.03 -1.83
C GLY A 216 16.35 1.26 -1.40
N GLY A 217 17.07 2.15 -0.71
CA GLY A 217 16.55 3.48 -0.36
C GLY A 217 16.24 4.32 -1.61
N LEU A 218 17.22 4.43 -2.51
CA LEU A 218 17.07 5.21 -3.76
C LEU A 218 16.01 4.61 -4.68
N THR A 219 15.99 3.28 -4.86
CA THR A 219 14.99 2.64 -5.74
C THR A 219 13.58 2.85 -5.20
N SER A 220 13.36 2.79 -3.89
CA SER A 220 12.03 3.08 -3.31
C SER A 220 11.55 4.50 -3.61
N LEU A 221 12.43 5.50 -3.49
CA LEU A 221 12.10 6.89 -3.85
C LEU A 221 11.75 7.03 -5.32
N VAL A 222 12.55 6.43 -6.21
CA VAL A 222 12.31 6.45 -7.66
C VAL A 222 10.96 5.81 -7.99
N VAL A 223 10.64 4.67 -7.38
CA VAL A 223 9.34 4.00 -7.58
C VAL A 223 8.19 4.90 -7.13
N TRP A 224 8.27 5.55 -5.97
CA TRP A 224 7.21 6.46 -5.50
C TRP A 224 7.04 7.67 -6.42
N MET A 225 8.15 8.27 -6.87
CA MET A 225 8.13 9.39 -7.82
C MET A 225 7.51 8.98 -9.16
N LEU A 226 7.88 7.81 -9.68
CA LEU A 226 7.34 7.27 -10.94
C LEU A 226 5.85 6.92 -10.80
N SER A 227 5.44 6.30 -9.69
CA SER A 227 4.04 5.98 -9.41
C SER A 227 3.19 7.25 -9.39
N ALA A 228 3.65 8.29 -8.69
CA ALA A 228 2.98 9.59 -8.63
C ALA A 228 2.91 10.28 -10.00
N TRP A 229 3.98 10.19 -10.79
CA TRP A 229 4.03 10.78 -12.13
C TRP A 229 3.08 10.08 -13.12
N LEU A 230 3.05 8.74 -13.10
CA LEU A 230 2.18 7.95 -13.98
C LEU A 230 0.69 8.13 -13.67
N ILE A 231 0.31 8.48 -12.44
CA ILE A 231 -1.08 8.77 -12.09
C ILE A 231 -1.60 10.05 -12.76
N ILE A 232 -0.71 11.02 -12.99
CA ILE A 232 -1.07 12.38 -13.43
C ILE A 232 -0.93 12.56 -14.93
N ARG A 233 -0.10 11.71 -15.55
CA ARG A 233 0.09 11.68 -17.00
C ARG A 233 -1.01 10.87 -17.66
#